data_AF-A0A7C8BRM0-F1
#
_entry.id   AF-A0A7C8BRM0-F1
#
_cell.length_a   1.000
_cell.length_b   1.000
_cell.length_c   1.000
_cell.angle_alpha   90.00
_cell.angle_beta   90.00
_cell.angle_gamma   90.00
#
_symmetry.space_group_name_H-M   'P 1'
#
loop_
_entity.id
_entity.type
_entity.pdbx_description
1 polymer ?
#
loop_
_entity_poly.entity_id
_entity_poly.type
_entity_poly.pdbx_seq_one_letter_code
_entity_poly.pdbx_strand_id
1 'polypeptide(L)'
;MLGKLMTYELRALWKPAAIMLAIMVVAGIAGTACLGATRAISEVSWGTYGSLAAPTAGNATVVLFMGALFCAFLVWAAVVAFYVFSSMRFYRTLFTDEGYLALTLPVPTGTLVMAKFWVSYLALAAFALMALLAYTLMALAVSGGDIDAVTGVASMMGGWFAFAADGDGASALLGYGNMLVTCAYALSLAYGSLTLGAWWARRHKVAAAVGVYLGVGWALSLVFSIAGVLVMSGDTIFWDFALGAVAVVQMLMNLAVAVGSLALSTHLIRTKVDLS
;
A
#
# COMPACT_ATOMS: atom_id res chain seq x y z
N MET A 1 12.41 20.99 -16.98
CA MET A 1 11.16 21.60 -16.44
C MET A 1 10.43 20.69 -15.46
N LEU A 2 10.36 19.36 -15.72
CA LEU A 2 9.73 18.38 -14.83
C LEU A 2 10.21 18.45 -13.36
N GLY A 3 11.52 18.56 -13.12
CA GLY A 3 12.08 18.62 -11.77
C GLY A 3 11.60 19.83 -10.94
N LYS A 4 11.44 21.00 -11.57
CA LYS A 4 10.90 22.19 -10.88
C LYS A 4 9.44 21.98 -10.49
N LEU A 5 8.63 21.38 -11.37
CA LEU A 5 7.23 21.01 -11.05
C LEU A 5 7.18 20.02 -9.89
N MET A 6 8.01 18.98 -9.90
CA MET A 6 8.06 17.99 -8.82
C MET A 6 8.39 18.62 -7.47
N THR A 7 9.34 19.57 -7.41
CA THR A 7 9.68 20.25 -6.15
C THR A 7 8.52 21.09 -5.62
N TYR A 8 7.78 21.78 -6.49
CA TYR A 8 6.59 22.54 -6.09
C TYR A 8 5.47 21.62 -5.59
N GLU A 9 5.22 20.52 -6.32
CA GLU A 9 4.24 19.51 -5.95
C GLU A 9 4.60 18.83 -4.62
N LEU A 10 5.88 18.52 -4.40
CA LEU A 10 6.39 17.93 -3.16
C LEU A 10 6.27 18.89 -1.98
N ARG A 11 6.63 20.17 -2.17
CA ARG A 11 6.52 21.18 -1.10
C ARG A 11 5.08 21.39 -0.66
N ALA A 12 4.13 21.33 -1.58
CA ALA A 12 2.70 21.39 -1.25
C ALA A 12 2.21 20.10 -0.55
N LEU A 13 2.75 18.94 -0.90
CA LEU A 13 2.37 17.65 -0.30
C LEU A 13 2.98 17.42 1.09
N TRP A 14 4.14 18.01 1.37
CA TRP A 14 4.96 17.61 2.53
C TRP A 14 4.29 17.91 3.88
N LYS A 15 3.59 19.05 4.05
CA LYS A 15 2.94 19.38 5.34
C LYS A 15 1.89 18.33 5.78
N PRO A 16 0.86 18.01 4.96
CA PRO A 16 -0.12 16.99 5.34
C PRO A 16 0.50 15.59 5.42
N ALA A 17 1.44 15.26 4.52
CA ALA A 17 2.15 13.99 4.54
C ALA A 17 2.97 13.81 5.83
N ALA A 18 3.65 14.84 6.32
CA ALA A 18 4.46 14.77 7.53
C ALA A 18 3.61 14.48 8.78
N ILE A 19 2.41 15.06 8.87
CA ILE A 19 1.50 14.82 9.99
C ILE A 19 1.03 13.35 10.00
N MET A 20 0.60 12.84 8.85
CA MET A 20 0.17 11.43 8.72
C MET A 20 1.33 10.46 9.01
N LEU A 21 2.55 10.80 8.57
CA LEU A 21 3.74 10.00 8.85
C LEU A 21 4.07 10.01 10.35
N ALA A 22 3.97 11.17 11.02
CA ALA A 22 4.18 11.25 12.46
C ALA A 22 3.21 10.37 13.25
N ILE A 23 1.92 10.37 12.89
CA ILE A 23 0.90 9.51 13.51
C ILE A 23 1.26 8.03 13.32
N MET A 24 1.66 7.64 12.10
CA MET A 24 2.08 6.27 11.80
C MET A 24 3.31 5.84 12.62
N VAL A 25 4.31 6.71 12.76
CA VAL A 25 5.51 6.41 13.56
C VAL A 25 5.15 6.25 15.04
N VAL A 26 4.33 7.14 15.60
CA VAL A 26 3.86 7.05 16.98
C VAL A 26 3.07 5.76 17.20
N ALA A 27 2.17 5.41 16.29
CA ALA A 27 1.41 4.16 16.34
C ALA A 27 2.33 2.93 16.26
N GLY A 28 3.32 2.94 15.37
CA GLY A 28 4.31 1.87 15.25
C GLY A 28 5.09 1.67 16.55
N ILE A 29 5.65 2.75 17.11
CA ILE A 29 6.40 2.70 18.38
C ILE A 29 5.50 2.19 19.52
N ALA A 30 4.28 2.74 19.66
CA ALA A 30 3.34 2.30 20.69
C ALA A 30 3.00 0.81 20.54
N GLY A 31 2.76 0.34 19.32
CA GLY A 31 2.50 -1.06 19.02
C GLY A 31 3.67 -1.97 19.40
N THR A 32 4.90 -1.59 19.06
CA THR A 32 6.12 -2.35 19.44
C THR A 32 6.29 -2.42 20.96
N ALA A 33 6.04 -1.32 21.67
CA ALA A 33 6.13 -1.26 23.11
C ALA A 33 5.07 -2.15 23.79
N CYS A 34 3.83 -2.16 23.28
CA CYS A 34 2.78 -3.03 23.80
C CYS A 34 3.13 -4.52 23.64
N LEU A 35 3.68 -4.93 22.49
CA LEU A 35 4.09 -6.32 22.25
C LEU A 35 5.30 -6.71 23.11
N GLY A 36 6.30 -5.84 23.23
CA GLY A 36 7.44 -6.06 24.11
C GLY A 36 7.02 -6.18 25.59
N ALA A 37 6.09 -5.34 26.05
CA ALA A 37 5.53 -5.42 27.40
C ALA A 37 4.73 -6.71 27.62
N THR A 38 3.94 -7.14 26.63
CA THR A 38 3.18 -8.41 26.67
C THR A 38 4.13 -9.59 26.87
N ARG A 39 5.25 -9.60 26.12
CA ARG A 39 6.27 -10.64 26.22
C ARG A 39 6.94 -10.63 27.60
N ALA A 40 7.40 -9.48 28.08
CA ALA A 40 8.05 -9.36 29.38
C ALA A 40 7.16 -9.86 30.54
N ILE A 41 5.87 -9.53 30.51
CA ILE A 41 4.90 -9.99 31.52
C ILE A 41 4.69 -11.52 31.41
N SER A 42 4.63 -12.05 30.19
CA SER A 42 4.43 -13.49 29.96
C SER A 42 5.61 -14.34 30.45
N GLU A 43 6.85 -13.88 30.26
CA GLU A 43 8.06 -14.57 30.72
C GLU A 43 8.16 -14.58 32.26
N VAL A 44 7.85 -13.46 32.91
CA VAL A 44 7.84 -13.35 34.38
C VAL A 44 6.77 -14.24 35.02
N SER A 45 5.60 -14.36 34.38
CA SER A 45 4.49 -15.18 34.87
C SER A 45 4.82 -16.68 34.87
N TRP A 46 5.74 -17.15 34.02
CA TRP A 46 6.16 -18.57 33.98
C TRP A 46 7.35 -18.87 34.90
N GLY A 47 8.24 -17.89 35.14
CA GLY A 47 9.48 -18.10 35.89
C GLY A 47 9.41 -17.97 37.42
N THR A 48 8.49 -17.17 37.98
CA THR A 48 8.59 -16.76 39.41
C THR A 48 7.36 -17.05 40.27
N TYR A 49 6.13 -17.06 39.72
CA TYR A 49 4.90 -17.18 40.52
C TYR A 49 3.93 -18.18 39.88
N GLY A 50 4.12 -19.46 40.17
CA GLY A 50 3.15 -20.49 39.81
C GLY A 50 1.73 -20.12 40.26
N SER A 51 0.80 -20.13 39.31
CA SER A 51 -0.67 -20.13 39.42
C SER A 51 -1.41 -18.99 40.13
N LEU A 52 -0.78 -18.11 40.94
CA LEU A 52 -1.51 -17.07 41.73
C LEU A 52 -1.54 -15.68 41.08
N ALA A 53 -0.57 -15.34 40.20
CA ALA A 53 -0.55 -14.09 39.42
C ALA A 53 -1.22 -14.20 38.03
N ALA A 54 -1.68 -15.40 37.67
CA ALA A 54 -2.18 -15.74 36.33
C ALA A 54 -3.42 -14.96 35.86
N PRO A 55 -4.42 -14.61 36.69
CA PRO A 55 -5.63 -13.93 36.21
C PRO A 55 -5.39 -12.45 35.85
N THR A 56 -4.62 -11.72 36.66
CA THR A 56 -4.32 -10.30 36.45
C THR A 56 -3.23 -10.10 35.40
N ALA A 57 -2.22 -10.98 35.34
CA ALA A 57 -1.24 -11.00 34.25
C ALA A 57 -1.90 -11.38 32.91
N GLY A 58 -2.84 -12.32 32.91
CA GLY A 58 -3.62 -12.70 31.72
C GLY A 58 -4.50 -11.57 31.19
N ASN A 59 -5.18 -10.83 32.06
CA ASN A 59 -5.99 -9.68 31.62
C ASN A 59 -5.11 -8.54 31.07
N ALA A 60 -3.95 -8.28 31.68
CA ALA A 60 -3.03 -7.24 31.22
C ALA A 60 -2.38 -7.60 29.86
N THR A 61 -1.97 -8.85 29.64
CA THR A 61 -1.42 -9.29 28.35
C THR A 61 -2.46 -9.22 27.24
N VAL A 62 -3.72 -9.57 27.50
CA VAL A 62 -4.81 -9.43 26.53
C VAL A 62 -5.03 -7.97 26.15
N VAL A 63 -5.08 -7.05 27.11
CA VAL A 63 -5.26 -5.61 26.84
C VAL A 63 -4.11 -5.04 26.01
N LEU A 64 -2.86 -5.41 26.35
CA LEU A 64 -1.69 -4.96 25.60
C LEU A 64 -1.64 -5.55 24.19
N PHE A 65 -2.05 -6.81 24.01
CA PHE A 65 -2.14 -7.43 22.69
C PHE A 65 -3.24 -6.77 21.83
N MET A 66 -4.42 -6.49 22.40
CA MET A 66 -5.46 -5.72 21.72
C MET A 66 -4.98 -4.30 21.36
N GLY A 67 -4.24 -3.65 22.26
CA GLY A 67 -3.62 -2.35 22.00
C GLY A 67 -2.61 -2.40 20.84
N ALA A 68 -1.81 -3.46 20.76
CA ALA A 68 -0.88 -3.67 19.65
C ALA A 68 -1.60 -3.89 18.32
N LEU A 69 -2.69 -4.67 18.29
CA LEU A 69 -3.52 -4.85 17.09
C LEU A 69 -4.16 -3.53 16.63
N PHE A 70 -4.63 -2.71 17.57
CA PHE A 70 -5.15 -1.38 17.25
C PHE A 70 -4.06 -0.48 16.66
N CYS A 71 -2.84 -0.50 17.21
CA CYS A 71 -1.70 0.23 16.67
C CYS A 71 -1.32 -0.25 15.27
N ALA A 72 -1.30 -1.57 15.04
CA ALA A 72 -1.08 -2.17 13.73
C ALA A 72 -2.15 -1.73 12.71
N PHE A 73 -3.41 -1.62 13.13
CA PHE A 73 -4.48 -1.08 12.30
C PHE A 73 -4.27 0.41 11.97
N LEU A 74 -3.85 1.23 12.94
CA LEU A 74 -3.55 2.65 12.71
C LEU A 74 -2.41 2.87 11.70
N VAL A 75 -1.37 2.02 11.75
CA VAL A 75 -0.27 2.05 10.77
C VAL A 75 -0.82 1.83 9.36
N TRP A 76 -1.65 0.81 9.17
CA TRP A 76 -2.27 0.54 7.86
C TRP A 76 -3.23 1.67 7.43
N ALA A 77 -4.06 2.16 8.36
CA ALA A 77 -4.99 3.24 8.12
C ALA A 77 -4.29 4.53 7.68
N ALA A 78 -3.08 4.82 8.19
CA ALA A 78 -2.28 5.97 7.76
C ALA A 78 -1.85 5.86 6.29
N VAL A 79 -1.44 4.67 5.84
CA VAL A 79 -1.10 4.42 4.43
C VAL A 79 -2.33 4.62 3.53
N VAL A 80 -3.49 4.07 3.93
CA VAL A 80 -4.75 4.24 3.18
C VAL A 80 -5.20 5.70 3.17
N ALA A 81 -5.12 6.40 4.30
CA ALA A 81 -5.47 7.81 4.40
C ALA A 81 -4.61 8.67 3.46
N PHE A 82 -3.30 8.39 3.40
CA PHE A 82 -2.40 9.06 2.47
C PHE A 82 -2.73 8.76 1.00
N TYR A 83 -3.05 7.50 0.68
CA TYR A 83 -3.50 7.10 -0.64
C TYR A 83 -4.78 7.85 -1.08
N VAL A 84 -5.79 7.93 -0.22
CA VAL A 84 -7.04 8.65 -0.48
C VAL A 84 -6.77 10.15 -0.62
N PHE A 85 -5.93 10.73 0.25
CA PHE A 85 -5.54 12.13 0.18
C PHE A 85 -4.86 12.46 -1.16
N SER A 86 -3.92 11.62 -1.61
CA SER A 86 -3.26 11.79 -2.91
C SER A 86 -4.26 11.74 -4.07
N SER A 87 -5.19 10.79 -4.04
CA SER A 87 -6.24 10.64 -5.06
C SER A 87 -7.20 11.84 -5.10
N MET A 88 -7.61 12.35 -3.93
CA MET A 88 -8.47 13.54 -3.85
C MET A 88 -7.74 14.80 -4.33
N ARG A 89 -6.45 14.95 -4.00
CA ARG A 89 -5.63 16.05 -4.48
C ARG A 89 -5.47 16.04 -5.99
N PHE A 90 -5.26 14.85 -6.59
CA PHE A 90 -5.25 14.70 -8.04
C PHE A 90 -6.59 15.13 -8.65
N TYR A 91 -7.71 14.70 -8.08
CA TYR A 91 -9.04 15.08 -8.56
C TYR A 91 -9.28 16.60 -8.50
N ARG A 92 -9.01 17.25 -7.35
CA ARG A 92 -9.21 18.70 -7.20
C ARG A 92 -8.31 19.51 -8.13
N THR A 93 -7.02 19.20 -8.16
CA THR A 93 -6.05 20.00 -8.93
C THR A 93 -6.17 19.86 -10.45
N LEU A 94 -6.98 18.91 -10.96
CA LEU A 94 -7.12 18.65 -12.40
C LEU A 94 -8.56 18.78 -12.92
N PHE A 95 -9.58 18.43 -12.12
CA PHE A 95 -10.97 18.37 -12.57
C PHE A 95 -11.90 19.40 -11.90
N THR A 96 -11.37 20.27 -11.02
CA THR A 96 -12.11 21.42 -10.48
C THR A 96 -11.54 22.73 -11.03
N ASP A 97 -12.02 23.89 -10.56
CA ASP A 97 -11.67 25.21 -11.12
C ASP A 97 -10.16 25.52 -11.11
N GLU A 98 -9.40 24.89 -10.20
CA GLU A 98 -7.93 24.94 -10.18
C GLU A 98 -7.29 24.30 -11.44
N GLY A 99 -7.98 23.34 -12.06
CA GLY A 99 -7.54 22.62 -13.25
C GLY A 99 -7.45 23.49 -14.50
N TYR A 100 -8.29 24.53 -14.64
CA TYR A 100 -8.21 25.48 -15.75
C TYR A 100 -6.87 26.23 -15.75
N LEU A 101 -6.39 26.62 -14.56
CA LEU A 101 -5.08 27.26 -14.40
C LEU A 101 -3.93 26.27 -14.64
N ALA A 102 -4.09 25.01 -14.24
CA ALA A 102 -3.08 23.97 -14.42
C ALA A 102 -2.94 23.54 -15.90
N LEU A 103 -4.02 23.57 -16.67
CA LEU A 103 -4.06 23.14 -18.08
C LEU A 103 -3.68 24.24 -19.08
N THR A 104 -3.64 25.51 -18.65
CA THR A 104 -3.25 26.66 -19.49
C THR A 104 -1.75 26.97 -19.43
N LEU A 105 -0.98 26.30 -18.55
CA LEU A 105 0.47 26.42 -18.56
C LEU A 105 1.06 25.94 -19.90
N PRO A 106 2.15 26.55 -20.41
CA PRO A 106 2.83 26.14 -21.65
C PRO A 106 3.66 24.85 -21.42
N VAL A 107 3.05 23.82 -20.85
CA VAL A 107 3.66 22.53 -20.52
C VAL A 107 2.72 21.43 -21.00
N PRO A 108 3.22 20.39 -21.70
CA PRO A 108 2.37 19.32 -22.18
C PRO A 108 1.72 18.58 -21.00
N THR A 109 0.42 18.31 -21.12
CA THR A 109 -0.42 17.73 -20.05
C THR A 109 0.10 16.40 -19.52
N GLY A 110 0.75 15.61 -20.39
CA GLY A 110 1.39 14.35 -19.99
C GLY A 110 2.53 14.54 -18.99
N THR A 111 3.32 15.60 -19.13
CA THR A 111 4.41 15.96 -18.20
C THR A 111 3.87 16.40 -16.85
N LEU A 112 2.70 17.05 -16.81
CA LEU A 112 2.04 17.47 -15.57
C LEU A 112 1.46 16.28 -14.79
N VAL A 113 0.76 15.36 -15.47
CA VAL A 113 0.24 14.13 -14.87
C VAL A 113 1.38 13.24 -14.37
N MET A 114 2.45 13.06 -15.15
CA MET A 114 3.61 12.28 -14.74
C MET A 114 4.32 12.90 -13.53
N ALA A 115 4.46 14.23 -13.47
CA ALA A 115 5.07 14.88 -12.32
C ALA A 115 4.27 14.63 -11.03
N LYS A 116 2.93 14.74 -11.09
CA LYS A 116 2.04 14.42 -9.95
C LYS A 116 2.13 12.95 -9.56
N PHE A 117 2.11 12.04 -10.54
CA PHE A 117 2.21 10.60 -10.31
C PHE A 117 3.48 10.23 -9.57
N TRP A 118 4.65 10.66 -10.06
CA TRP A 118 5.94 10.34 -9.43
C TRP A 118 6.06 10.89 -8.02
N VAL A 119 5.59 12.12 -7.76
CA VAL A 119 5.60 12.69 -6.40
C VAL A 119 4.69 11.89 -5.46
N SER A 120 3.47 11.56 -5.90
CA SER A 120 2.56 10.72 -5.10
C SER A 120 3.08 9.31 -4.90
N TYR A 121 3.71 8.74 -5.92
CA TYR A 121 4.26 7.39 -5.91
C TYR A 121 5.45 7.28 -4.94
N LEU A 122 6.41 8.20 -5.03
CA LEU A 122 7.55 8.23 -4.11
C LEU A 122 7.10 8.42 -2.66
N ALA A 123 6.12 9.29 -2.43
CA ALA A 123 5.58 9.49 -1.10
C ALA A 123 4.82 8.25 -0.60
N LEU A 124 3.99 7.61 -1.43
CA LEU A 124 3.28 6.39 -1.04
C LEU A 124 4.25 5.23 -0.79
N ALA A 125 5.28 5.09 -1.62
CA ALA A 125 6.35 4.11 -1.43
C ALA A 125 7.09 4.35 -0.10
N ALA A 126 7.40 5.60 0.24
CA ALA A 126 7.99 5.94 1.53
C ALA A 126 7.07 5.59 2.72
N PHE A 127 5.78 5.89 2.62
CA PHE A 127 4.78 5.49 3.64
C PHE A 127 4.70 3.99 3.80
N ALA A 128 4.68 3.27 2.69
CA ALA A 128 4.58 1.82 2.70
C ALA A 128 5.87 1.18 3.27
N LEU A 129 7.06 1.71 2.94
CA LEU A 129 8.33 1.24 3.53
C LEU A 129 8.41 1.51 5.03
N MET A 130 7.90 2.65 5.48
CA MET A 130 7.82 2.97 6.89
C MET A 130 6.79 2.09 7.63
N ALA A 131 5.67 1.75 7.00
CA ALA A 131 4.71 0.79 7.55
C ALA A 131 5.34 -0.60 7.69
N LEU A 132 6.09 -1.05 6.67
CA LEU A 132 6.89 -2.27 6.75
C LEU A 132 7.89 -2.26 7.90
N LEU A 133 8.59 -1.15 8.08
CA LEU A 133 9.50 -0.97 9.20
C LEU A 133 8.76 -1.07 10.54
N ALA A 134 7.59 -0.46 10.67
CA ALA A 134 6.77 -0.60 11.87
C ALA A 134 6.35 -2.07 12.13
N TYR A 135 5.87 -2.79 11.10
CA TYR A 135 5.48 -4.19 11.24
C TYR A 135 6.65 -5.12 11.56
N THR A 136 7.82 -4.91 10.94
CA THR A 136 9.02 -5.70 11.24
C THR A 136 9.50 -5.47 12.66
N LEU A 137 9.47 -4.23 13.19
CA LEU A 137 9.75 -3.97 14.60
C LEU A 137 8.73 -4.66 15.52
N MET A 138 7.45 -4.67 15.16
CA MET A 138 6.40 -5.34 15.93
C MET A 138 6.61 -6.86 15.94
N ALA A 139 6.98 -7.46 14.80
CA ALA A 139 7.30 -8.86 14.69
C ALA A 139 8.56 -9.24 15.50
N LEU A 140 9.60 -8.40 15.48
CA LEU A 140 10.80 -8.57 16.31
C LEU A 140 10.49 -8.54 17.80
N ALA A 141 9.58 -7.65 18.23
CA ALA A 141 9.14 -7.58 19.62
C ALA A 141 8.42 -8.88 20.07
N VAL A 142 7.71 -9.53 19.16
CA VAL A 142 7.03 -10.82 19.43
C VAL A 142 8.01 -11.98 19.36
N SER A 143 8.90 -12.04 18.36
CA SER A 143 9.84 -13.14 18.15
C SER A 143 11.00 -13.15 19.15
N GLY A 144 11.34 -12.00 19.72
CA GLY A 144 12.42 -11.87 20.72
C GLY A 144 13.76 -11.52 20.07
N GLY A 145 13.69 -10.80 18.95
CA GLY A 145 14.87 -10.43 18.17
C GLY A 145 15.27 -11.45 17.11
N ASP A 146 14.41 -12.43 16.81
CA ASP A 146 14.66 -13.37 15.72
C ASP A 146 14.59 -12.65 14.36
N ILE A 147 15.67 -12.74 13.59
CA ILE A 147 15.83 -12.07 12.29
C ILE A 147 14.92 -12.72 11.25
N ASP A 148 14.57 -14.00 11.41
CA ASP A 148 13.67 -14.72 10.51
C ASP A 148 12.24 -14.14 10.54
N ALA A 149 11.87 -13.47 11.63
CA ALA A 149 10.61 -12.72 11.71
C ALA A 149 10.61 -11.51 10.76
N VAL A 150 11.77 -10.91 10.49
CA VAL A 150 11.92 -9.77 9.57
C VAL A 150 11.77 -10.23 8.13
N THR A 151 12.42 -11.32 7.76
CA THR A 151 12.29 -11.92 6.42
C THR A 151 10.88 -12.45 6.19
N GLY A 152 10.24 -13.03 7.22
CA GLY A 152 8.84 -13.46 7.18
C GLY A 152 7.85 -12.32 6.93
N VAL A 153 7.99 -11.17 7.61
CA VAL A 153 7.11 -10.01 7.35
C VAL A 153 7.35 -9.40 5.97
N ALA A 154 8.61 -9.32 5.54
CA ALA A 154 8.95 -8.79 4.22
C ALA A 154 8.45 -9.69 3.08
N SER A 155 8.54 -11.02 3.26
CA SER A 155 8.08 -12.00 2.27
C SER A 155 6.55 -11.99 2.12
N MET A 156 5.77 -11.76 3.18
CA MET A 156 4.31 -11.60 3.12
C MET A 156 3.86 -10.47 2.17
N MET A 157 4.69 -9.43 1.99
CA MET A 157 4.42 -8.37 1.00
C MET A 157 4.63 -8.81 -0.45
N GLY A 158 5.26 -9.96 -0.66
CA GLY A 158 5.41 -10.61 -1.96
C GLY A 158 4.11 -11.24 -2.49
N GLY A 159 3.05 -11.35 -1.69
CA GLY A 159 1.82 -12.01 -2.12
C GLY A 159 2.10 -13.48 -2.44
N TRP A 160 1.86 -13.90 -3.69
CA TRP A 160 2.15 -15.29 -4.10
C TRP A 160 3.64 -15.64 -4.05
N PHE A 161 4.55 -14.67 -4.14
CA PHE A 161 5.98 -14.91 -3.97
C PHE A 161 6.35 -15.42 -2.57
N ALA A 162 5.54 -15.09 -1.55
CA ALA A 162 5.77 -15.55 -0.18
C ALA A 162 5.66 -17.07 -0.06
N PHE A 163 4.74 -17.67 -0.82
CA PHE A 163 4.45 -19.10 -0.79
C PHE A 163 5.36 -19.92 -1.70
N ALA A 164 6.08 -19.28 -2.62
CA ALA A 164 6.93 -19.94 -3.61
C ALA A 164 8.41 -20.04 -3.20
N ALA A 165 8.84 -19.31 -2.17
CA ALA A 165 10.26 -19.11 -1.85
C ALA A 165 10.58 -19.29 -0.36
N ASP A 166 9.74 -20.04 0.37
CA ASP A 166 9.94 -20.48 1.76
C ASP A 166 10.32 -19.39 2.78
N GLY A 167 9.99 -18.12 2.51
CA GLY A 167 10.28 -17.02 3.44
C GLY A 167 11.76 -16.64 3.56
N ASP A 168 12.64 -17.12 2.67
CA ASP A 168 14.08 -16.80 2.67
C ASP A 168 14.36 -15.33 2.26
N GLY A 169 15.58 -14.83 2.45
CA GLY A 169 16.00 -13.48 2.07
C GLY A 169 15.71 -13.10 0.61
N ALA A 170 15.73 -14.07 -0.31
CA ALA A 170 15.33 -13.85 -1.70
C ALA A 170 13.83 -13.50 -1.83
N SER A 171 12.96 -14.13 -1.04
CA SER A 171 11.53 -13.86 -1.01
C SER A 171 11.22 -12.47 -0.44
N ALA A 172 12.00 -12.02 0.54
CA ALA A 172 11.91 -10.66 1.09
C ALA A 172 12.24 -9.60 0.02
N LEU A 173 13.28 -9.83 -0.80
CA LEU A 173 13.65 -8.91 -1.89
C LEU A 173 12.57 -8.82 -2.97
N LEU A 174 11.98 -9.96 -3.34
CA LEU A 174 10.81 -10.02 -4.22
C LEU A 174 9.58 -9.34 -3.59
N GLY A 175 9.42 -9.44 -2.27
CA GLY A 175 8.39 -8.75 -1.49
C GLY A 175 8.45 -7.23 -1.63
N TYR A 176 9.64 -6.63 -1.44
CA TYR A 176 9.83 -5.20 -1.66
C TYR A 176 9.54 -4.80 -3.11
N GLY A 177 9.99 -5.59 -4.08
CA GLY A 177 9.74 -5.35 -5.50
C GLY A 177 8.24 -5.34 -5.84
N ASN A 178 7.51 -6.36 -5.38
CA ASN A 178 6.07 -6.47 -5.62
C ASN A 178 5.28 -5.35 -4.93
N MET A 179 5.65 -5.00 -3.70
CA MET A 179 5.06 -3.89 -2.97
C MET A 179 5.20 -2.55 -3.73
N LEU A 180 6.37 -2.26 -4.30
CA LEU A 180 6.58 -1.06 -5.11
C LEU A 180 5.69 -1.06 -6.36
N VAL A 181 5.61 -2.20 -7.07
CA VAL A 181 4.71 -2.34 -8.23
C VAL A 181 3.25 -2.19 -7.82
N THR A 182 2.85 -2.72 -6.67
CA THR A 182 1.49 -2.62 -6.14
C THR A 182 1.14 -1.18 -5.76
N CYS A 183 2.08 -0.41 -5.21
CA CYS A 183 1.90 1.02 -4.97
C CYS A 183 1.70 1.80 -6.28
N ALA A 184 2.48 1.47 -7.32
CA ALA A 184 2.32 2.09 -8.63
C ALA A 184 0.93 1.77 -9.20
N TYR A 185 0.55 0.50 -9.21
CA TYR A 185 -0.76 0.00 -9.65
C TYR A 185 -1.91 0.69 -8.93
N ALA A 186 -1.90 0.77 -7.60
CA ALA A 186 -3.00 1.35 -6.83
C ALA A 186 -3.23 2.84 -7.18
N LEU A 187 -2.15 3.61 -7.32
CA LEU A 187 -2.23 5.04 -7.67
C LEU A 187 -2.66 5.26 -9.12
N SER A 188 -2.07 4.52 -10.04
CA SER A 188 -2.39 4.63 -11.46
C SER A 188 -3.83 4.18 -11.74
N LEU A 189 -4.32 3.13 -11.06
CA LEU A 189 -5.70 2.67 -11.18
C LEU A 189 -6.66 3.74 -10.66
N ALA A 190 -6.35 4.39 -9.53
CA ALA A 190 -7.15 5.52 -9.04
C ALA A 190 -7.15 6.70 -10.01
N TYR A 191 -6.00 7.07 -10.57
CA TYR A 191 -5.94 8.20 -11.50
C TYR A 191 -6.69 7.88 -12.79
N GLY A 192 -6.49 6.68 -13.33
CA GLY A 192 -7.21 6.17 -14.48
C GLY A 192 -8.72 6.11 -14.25
N SER A 193 -9.17 5.58 -13.11
CA SER A 193 -10.58 5.48 -12.77
C SER A 193 -11.23 6.84 -12.56
N LEU A 194 -10.54 7.79 -11.92
CA LEU A 194 -11.01 9.18 -11.77
C LEU A 194 -11.14 9.88 -13.13
N THR A 195 -10.17 9.70 -14.02
CA THR A 195 -10.23 10.27 -15.38
C THR A 195 -11.36 9.67 -16.21
N LEU A 196 -11.57 8.35 -16.13
CA LEU A 196 -12.67 7.64 -16.79
C LEU A 196 -14.03 8.06 -16.23
N GLY A 197 -14.17 8.17 -14.91
CA GLY A 197 -15.41 8.59 -14.27
C GLY A 197 -15.78 10.03 -14.57
N ALA A 198 -14.80 10.93 -14.66
CA ALA A 198 -14.99 12.32 -15.07
C ALA A 198 -15.50 12.45 -16.52
N TRP A 199 -15.11 11.51 -17.39
CA TRP A 199 -15.56 11.45 -18.79
C TRP A 199 -16.94 10.79 -18.95
N TRP A 200 -17.19 9.66 -18.29
CA TRP A 200 -18.36 8.81 -18.55
C TRP A 200 -19.67 9.35 -17.98
N ALA A 201 -19.65 10.08 -16.86
CA ALA A 201 -20.87 10.47 -16.16
C ALA A 201 -21.07 12.00 -16.10
N ARG A 202 -22.15 12.52 -16.70
CA ARG A 202 -22.50 13.95 -16.60
C ARG A 202 -23.01 14.38 -15.21
N ARG A 203 -23.54 13.45 -14.39
CA ARG A 203 -24.13 13.75 -13.05
C ARG A 203 -23.37 13.14 -11.86
N HIS A 204 -22.87 11.90 -11.95
CA HIS A 204 -22.20 11.20 -10.84
C HIS A 204 -20.78 10.74 -11.20
N LYS A 205 -19.91 11.70 -11.54
CA LYS A 205 -18.51 11.47 -11.95
C LYS A 205 -17.72 10.60 -10.97
N VAL A 206 -17.92 10.82 -9.67
CA VAL A 206 -17.22 10.10 -8.61
C VAL A 206 -17.73 8.66 -8.46
N ALA A 207 -19.04 8.42 -8.55
CA ALA A 207 -19.59 7.08 -8.43
C ALA A 207 -19.16 6.17 -9.59
N ALA A 208 -19.11 6.70 -10.82
CA ALA A 208 -18.59 5.99 -11.97
C ALA A 208 -17.10 5.64 -11.81
N ALA A 209 -16.28 6.55 -11.30
CA ALA A 209 -14.86 6.30 -11.02
C ALA A 209 -14.68 5.18 -9.98
N VAL A 210 -15.44 5.23 -8.88
CA VAL A 210 -15.40 4.19 -7.85
C VAL A 210 -15.82 2.83 -8.41
N GLY A 211 -16.87 2.79 -9.25
CA GLY A 211 -17.31 1.56 -9.91
C GLY A 211 -16.23 0.94 -10.80
N VAL A 212 -15.51 1.75 -11.59
CA VAL A 212 -14.40 1.27 -12.43
C VAL A 212 -13.23 0.78 -11.57
N TYR A 213 -12.87 1.53 -10.53
CA TYR A 213 -11.80 1.14 -9.60
C TYR A 213 -12.10 -0.22 -8.95
N LEU A 214 -13.29 -0.37 -8.38
CA LEU A 214 -13.72 -1.60 -7.73
C LEU A 214 -13.86 -2.74 -8.73
N GLY A 215 -14.44 -2.50 -9.90
CA GLY A 215 -14.63 -3.53 -10.92
C GLY A 215 -13.32 -4.11 -11.43
N VAL A 216 -12.36 -3.25 -11.79
CA VAL A 216 -11.04 -3.71 -12.29
C VAL A 216 -10.22 -4.35 -11.18
N GLY A 217 -10.19 -3.73 -9.99
CA GLY A 217 -9.47 -4.27 -8.84
C GLY A 217 -10.01 -5.64 -8.43
N TRP A 218 -11.33 -5.76 -8.26
CA TRP A 218 -11.99 -7.01 -7.88
C TRP A 218 -11.79 -8.11 -8.92
N ALA A 219 -11.95 -7.82 -10.20
CA ALA A 219 -11.78 -8.81 -11.26
C ALA A 219 -10.35 -9.35 -11.29
N LEU A 220 -9.34 -8.49 -11.18
CA LEU A 220 -7.93 -8.92 -11.13
C LEU A 220 -7.64 -9.76 -9.88
N SER A 221 -8.09 -9.31 -8.70
CA SER A 221 -7.93 -10.06 -7.46
C SER A 221 -8.59 -11.45 -7.55
N LEU A 222 -9.78 -11.54 -8.14
CA LEU A 222 -10.50 -12.80 -8.30
C LEU A 222 -9.78 -13.75 -9.25
N VAL A 223 -9.30 -13.27 -10.40
CA VAL A 223 -8.57 -14.09 -11.38
C VAL A 223 -7.30 -14.68 -10.76
N PHE A 224 -6.49 -13.87 -10.08
CA PHE A 224 -5.24 -14.35 -9.48
C PHE A 224 -5.48 -15.21 -8.24
N SER A 225 -6.53 -14.93 -7.47
CA SER A 225 -6.93 -15.81 -6.37
C SER A 225 -7.33 -17.20 -6.87
N ILE A 226 -8.10 -17.29 -7.95
CA ILE A 226 -8.50 -18.58 -8.54
C ILE A 226 -7.28 -19.29 -9.13
N ALA A 227 -6.42 -18.58 -9.87
CA ALA A 227 -5.19 -19.14 -10.44
C ALA A 227 -4.29 -19.72 -9.35
N GLY A 228 -4.13 -18.99 -8.24
CA GLY A 228 -3.34 -19.44 -7.10
C GLY A 228 -3.89 -20.68 -6.41
N VAL A 229 -5.21 -20.74 -6.16
CA VAL A 229 -5.86 -21.92 -5.58
C VAL A 229 -5.76 -23.13 -6.51
N LEU A 230 -5.89 -22.94 -7.82
CA LEU A 230 -5.74 -24.01 -8.80
C LEU A 230 -4.33 -24.62 -8.77
N VAL A 231 -3.29 -23.78 -8.68
CA VAL A 231 -1.91 -24.25 -8.51
C VAL A 231 -1.78 -25.08 -7.23
N MET A 232 -2.34 -24.60 -6.12
CA MET A 232 -2.39 -25.32 -4.84
C MET A 232 -3.31 -26.55 -4.83
N SER A 233 -3.94 -26.90 -5.95
CA SER A 233 -4.72 -28.13 -6.08
C SER A 233 -4.04 -29.19 -6.96
N GLY A 234 -2.92 -28.82 -7.60
CA GLY A 234 -2.12 -29.71 -8.46
C GLY A 234 -1.03 -30.46 -7.71
N ASP A 235 -0.05 -30.99 -8.45
CA ASP A 235 1.04 -31.80 -7.90
C ASP A 235 2.03 -30.98 -7.06
N THR A 236 2.23 -31.36 -5.80
CA THR A 236 3.07 -30.65 -4.82
C THR A 236 4.53 -30.49 -5.23
N ILE A 237 5.03 -31.32 -6.14
CA ILE A 237 6.42 -31.27 -6.65
C ILE A 237 6.67 -29.99 -7.48
N PHE A 238 5.65 -29.42 -8.10
CA PHE A 238 5.77 -28.26 -8.98
C PHE A 238 5.17 -26.97 -8.40
N TRP A 239 4.70 -27.02 -7.16
CA TRP A 239 3.97 -25.90 -6.54
C TRP A 239 4.79 -24.61 -6.49
N ASP A 240 6.03 -24.67 -6.01
CA ASP A 240 6.85 -23.47 -5.82
C ASP A 240 7.09 -22.75 -7.15
N PHE A 241 7.41 -23.51 -8.20
CA PHE A 241 7.59 -22.96 -9.54
C PHE A 241 6.30 -22.37 -10.08
N ALA A 242 5.18 -23.09 -9.96
CA ALA A 242 3.89 -22.64 -10.48
C ALA A 242 3.35 -21.42 -9.72
N LEU A 243 3.51 -21.36 -8.40
CA LEU A 243 3.14 -20.20 -7.57
C LEU A 243 4.03 -19.01 -7.90
N GLY A 244 5.33 -19.24 -8.11
CA GLY A 244 6.26 -18.23 -8.60
C GLY A 244 5.85 -17.67 -9.96
N ALA A 245 5.43 -18.54 -10.89
CA ALA A 245 4.93 -18.11 -12.20
C ALA A 245 3.64 -17.26 -12.08
N VAL A 246 2.67 -17.68 -11.25
CA VAL A 246 1.46 -16.89 -10.97
C VAL A 246 1.83 -15.52 -10.39
N ALA A 247 2.78 -15.48 -9.46
CA ALA A 247 3.25 -14.24 -8.84
C ALA A 247 3.89 -13.28 -9.86
N VAL A 248 4.75 -13.79 -10.75
CA VAL A 248 5.37 -13.01 -11.82
C VAL A 248 4.31 -12.48 -12.79
N VAL A 249 3.38 -13.33 -13.21
CA VAL A 249 2.29 -12.91 -14.12
C VAL A 249 1.42 -11.84 -13.46
N GLN A 250 1.11 -11.97 -12.16
CA GLN A 250 0.37 -10.95 -11.42
C GLN A 250 1.13 -9.63 -11.33
N MET A 251 2.43 -9.67 -11.03
CA MET A 251 3.28 -8.48 -10.96
C MET A 251 3.35 -7.77 -12.32
N LEU A 252 3.53 -8.53 -13.41
CA LEU A 252 3.52 -7.99 -14.78
C LEU A 252 2.16 -7.41 -15.16
N MET A 253 1.06 -8.05 -14.77
CA MET A 253 -0.29 -7.56 -15.01
C MET A 253 -0.57 -6.26 -14.25
N ASN A 254 -0.15 -6.18 -12.99
CA ASN A 254 -0.24 -4.95 -12.19
C ASN A 254 0.55 -3.81 -12.86
N LEU A 255 1.74 -4.10 -13.38
CA LEU A 255 2.57 -3.12 -14.10
C LEU A 255 1.93 -2.71 -15.43
N ALA A 256 1.37 -3.65 -16.19
CA ALA A 256 0.66 -3.39 -17.43
C ALA A 256 -0.58 -2.51 -17.19
N VAL A 257 -1.37 -2.80 -16.15
CA VAL A 257 -2.51 -1.97 -15.75
C VAL A 257 -2.04 -0.61 -15.26
N ALA A 258 -0.90 -0.53 -14.58
CA ALA A 258 -0.37 0.75 -14.14
C ALA A 258 0.03 1.67 -15.29
N VAL A 259 0.79 1.14 -16.26
CA VAL A 259 1.17 1.87 -17.46
C VAL A 259 -0.06 2.19 -18.31
N GLY A 260 -0.97 1.23 -18.48
CA GLY A 260 -2.19 1.37 -19.28
C GLY A 260 -3.13 2.44 -18.73
N SER A 261 -3.38 2.45 -17.41
CA SER A 261 -4.24 3.46 -16.77
C SER A 261 -3.63 4.86 -16.81
N LEU A 262 -2.31 4.99 -16.67
CA LEU A 262 -1.61 6.25 -16.86
C LEU A 262 -1.66 6.73 -18.31
N ALA A 263 -1.36 5.86 -19.28
CA ALA A 263 -1.45 6.20 -20.70
C ALA A 263 -2.87 6.66 -21.07
N LEU A 264 -3.88 5.91 -20.63
CA LEU A 264 -5.29 6.23 -20.84
C LEU A 264 -5.67 7.56 -20.20
N SER A 265 -5.22 7.84 -18.97
CA SER A 265 -5.45 9.13 -18.32
C SER A 265 -4.87 10.28 -19.15
N THR A 266 -3.62 10.17 -19.59
CA THR A 266 -2.97 11.23 -20.39
C THR A 266 -3.63 11.44 -21.76
N HIS A 267 -4.09 10.36 -22.39
CA HIS A 267 -4.80 10.42 -23.67
C HIS A 267 -6.17 11.09 -23.52
N LEU A 268 -6.95 10.70 -22.51
CA LEU A 268 -8.29 11.28 -22.27
C LEU A 268 -8.21 12.76 -21.91
N ILE A 269 -7.25 13.16 -21.08
CA ILE A 269 -7.07 14.57 -20.72
C ILE A 269 -6.67 15.40 -21.94
N ARG A 270 -5.79 14.88 -22.81
CA ARG A 270 -5.35 15.58 -24.03
C ARG A 270 -6.44 15.71 -25.10
N THR A 271 -7.32 14.72 -25.22
CA THR A 271 -8.25 14.64 -26.37
C THR A 271 -9.64 15.18 -26.07
N LYS A 272 -10.07 15.18 -24.80
CA LYS A 272 -11.47 15.44 -24.44
C LYS A 272 -11.69 16.41 -23.27
N VAL A 273 -10.61 16.97 -22.73
CA VAL A 273 -10.67 18.11 -21.80
C VAL A 273 -10.21 19.36 -22.56
N ASP A 274 -10.84 19.63 -23.70
CA ASP A 274 -10.89 20.99 -24.23
C ASP A 274 -11.98 21.70 -23.43
N LEU A 275 -11.55 22.60 -22.55
CA LEU A 275 -12.43 23.54 -21.86
C LEU A 275 -12.83 24.61 -22.88
N SER A 276 -13.89 24.34 -23.64
CA SER A 276 -14.73 25.38 -24.25
C SER A 276 -15.89 25.76 -23.33
#